data_AF-A0A5J4T429-F1
#
_entry.id   AF-A0A5J4T429-F1
#
_cell.length_a   1.000
_cell.length_b   1.000
_cell.length_c   1.000
_cell.angle_alpha   90.00
_cell.angle_beta   90.00
_cell.angle_gamma   90.00
#
_symmetry.space_group_name_H-M   'P 1'
#
loop_
_entity.id
_entity.type
_entity.pdbx_description
1 polymer ?
#
loop_
_entity_poly.entity_id
_entity_poly.type
_entity_poly.pdbx_seq_one_letter_code
_entity_poly.pdbx_strand_id
1 'polypeptide(L)'
;MTNTPSVQNWRKTQVLPSLNKETQIDLFLQPQEDKKDDQTKSAVTETNSDKKLGKVSFSMIYLSEQDFEKQRKEKELIKKRIPKSVVQEKQIEQQKVEKEQPTKTKQETDKKKKEKEEQKKQQQEEEDKKKKEKELIKKKSESDLIKNREFEEKRKNDELQRIADEEKRIAEEKRKQKEAIDSQYIKGVVQFKNISVRNLKKMDIFSKTDPFVVFKAGEESQQTTVAKSALDYDYLNEEYELIY
;
A
#
# COMPACT_ATOMS: atom_id res chain seq x y z
N MET A 1 -3.29 -20.49 -30.52
CA MET A 1 -2.80 -19.90 -29.26
C MET A 1 -2.39 -21.05 -28.35
N THR A 2 -1.09 -21.24 -28.12
CA THR A 2 -0.58 -22.31 -27.24
C THR A 2 -0.62 -21.85 -25.80
N ASN A 3 -1.62 -22.33 -25.04
CA ASN A 3 -1.75 -22.00 -23.62
C ASN A 3 -0.79 -22.89 -22.80
N THR A 4 0.47 -22.44 -22.66
CA THR A 4 1.52 -23.21 -21.99
C THR A 4 1.22 -23.33 -20.48
N PRO A 5 1.05 -24.54 -19.91
CA PRO A 5 0.76 -24.70 -18.50
C PRO A 5 1.98 -24.37 -17.64
N SER A 6 2.05 -23.13 -17.13
CA SER A 6 3.09 -22.69 -16.21
C SER A 6 2.94 -23.37 -14.85
N VAL A 7 3.77 -24.39 -14.58
CA VAL A 7 3.76 -25.16 -13.32
C VAL A 7 4.37 -24.33 -12.17
N GLN A 8 3.52 -23.52 -11.51
CA GLN A 8 3.94 -22.63 -10.42
C GLN A 8 4.05 -23.36 -9.07
N ASN A 9 5.10 -24.17 -8.92
CA ASN A 9 5.46 -24.79 -7.65
C ASN A 9 6.30 -23.83 -6.79
N TRP A 10 5.71 -23.31 -5.71
CA TRP A 10 6.40 -22.48 -4.73
C TRP A 10 6.90 -23.31 -3.54
N ARG A 11 8.01 -22.88 -2.94
CA ARG A 11 8.61 -23.47 -1.74
C ARG A 11 9.12 -22.35 -0.83
N LYS A 12 8.97 -22.53 0.49
CA LYS A 12 9.57 -21.63 1.47
C LYS A 12 10.96 -22.12 1.84
N THR A 13 11.87 -21.20 2.17
CA THR A 13 13.23 -21.51 2.63
C THR A 13 13.61 -20.48 3.69
N GLN A 14 14.29 -20.93 4.75
CA GLN A 14 14.74 -20.04 5.82
C GLN A 14 16.02 -19.32 5.39
N VAL A 15 16.01 -17.99 5.47
CA VAL A 15 17.12 -17.12 5.00
C VAL A 15 18.23 -17.02 6.05
N LEU A 16 17.87 -16.88 7.33
CA LEU A 16 18.78 -16.64 8.46
C LEU A 16 19.96 -17.64 8.59
N PRO A 17 19.83 -18.96 8.31
CA PRO A 17 20.96 -19.89 8.32
C PRO A 17 22.09 -19.56 7.33
N SER A 18 21.84 -18.68 6.35
CA SER A 18 22.80 -18.25 5.32
C SER A 18 23.42 -16.87 5.62
N LEU A 19 23.23 -16.31 6.82
CA LEU A 19 23.83 -15.04 7.24
C LEU A 19 25.36 -15.09 7.12
N ASN A 20 25.90 -14.27 6.23
CA ASN A 20 27.32 -14.19 5.87
C ASN A 20 27.98 -15.54 5.55
N LYS A 21 27.18 -16.54 5.15
CA LYS A 21 27.62 -17.89 4.84
C LYS A 21 26.86 -18.43 3.62
N GLU A 22 27.61 -18.69 2.54
CA GLU A 22 27.06 -19.38 1.38
C GLU A 22 26.57 -20.78 1.78
N THR A 23 25.30 -21.04 1.45
CA THR A 23 24.57 -22.26 1.78
C THR A 23 23.96 -22.81 0.51
N GLN A 24 24.27 -24.05 0.15
CA GLN A 24 23.59 -24.74 -0.94
C GLN A 24 22.20 -25.19 -0.48
N ILE A 25 21.18 -24.86 -1.28
CA ILE A 25 19.78 -25.20 -1.05
C ILE A 25 19.32 -26.11 -2.21
N ASP A 26 18.86 -27.31 -1.84
CA ASP A 26 18.33 -28.34 -2.75
C ASP A 26 16.84 -28.54 -2.46
N LEU A 27 15.96 -28.26 -3.42
CA LEU A 27 14.49 -28.33 -3.26
C LEU A 27 13.85 -29.31 -4.25
N PHE A 28 13.11 -30.29 -3.74
CA PHE A 28 12.33 -31.22 -4.56
C PHE A 28 10.97 -30.63 -4.92
N LEU A 29 10.68 -30.60 -6.22
CA LEU A 29 9.38 -30.18 -6.77
C LEU A 29 8.26 -31.10 -6.26
N GLN A 30 7.11 -30.51 -5.94
CA GLN A 30 5.93 -31.22 -5.42
C GLN A 30 4.81 -31.27 -6.47
N PRO A 31 3.81 -32.16 -6.32
CA PRO A 31 2.60 -32.09 -7.12
C PRO A 31 1.88 -30.77 -6.85
N GLN A 32 1.27 -30.20 -7.88
CA GLN A 32 0.27 -29.17 -7.68
C GLN A 32 -0.96 -29.80 -7.01
N GLU A 33 -1.49 -29.15 -5.99
CA GLU A 33 -2.82 -29.50 -5.46
C GLU A 33 -3.89 -29.04 -6.46
N ASP A 34 -4.61 -30.01 -7.04
CA ASP A 34 -5.79 -29.73 -7.85
C ASP A 34 -6.82 -28.99 -6.98
N LYS A 35 -7.24 -27.81 -7.42
CA LYS A 35 -8.31 -27.04 -6.77
C LYS A 35 -9.66 -27.73 -7.00
N LYS A 36 -9.96 -28.72 -6.16
CA LYS A 36 -11.29 -29.27 -5.93
C LYS A 36 -11.69 -28.97 -4.50
N ASP A 37 -12.91 -28.51 -4.32
CA ASP A 37 -13.34 -27.83 -3.10
C ASP A 37 -13.54 -28.79 -1.93
N ASP A 38 -12.55 -28.87 -1.04
CA ASP A 38 -12.75 -29.38 0.32
C ASP A 38 -11.90 -28.59 1.34
N GLN A 39 -12.56 -27.78 2.18
CA GLN A 39 -11.92 -26.82 3.08
C GLN A 39 -11.41 -27.45 4.39
N THR A 40 -10.77 -28.63 4.35
CA THR A 40 -10.17 -29.23 5.55
C THR A 40 -8.86 -30.00 5.31
N LYS A 41 -7.71 -29.29 5.22
CA LYS A 41 -6.36 -29.75 5.68
C LYS A 41 -5.24 -28.69 5.55
N SER A 42 -5.40 -27.54 6.20
CA SER A 42 -4.36 -26.49 6.30
C SER A 42 -3.21 -26.87 7.25
N ALA A 43 -2.55 -28.01 7.02
CA ALA A 43 -1.46 -28.55 7.84
C ALA A 43 -0.51 -29.47 7.04
N VAL A 44 -0.24 -29.15 5.77
CA VAL A 44 0.79 -29.86 4.99
C VAL A 44 2.17 -29.47 5.52
N THR A 45 2.73 -30.32 6.39
CA THR A 45 4.13 -30.21 6.81
C THR A 45 5.01 -30.27 5.55
N GLU A 46 5.71 -29.18 5.23
CA GLU A 46 6.50 -29.00 3.99
C GLU A 46 7.76 -29.90 3.95
N THR A 47 7.59 -31.22 4.01
CA THR A 47 8.70 -32.16 3.86
C THR A 47 9.36 -31.97 2.49
N ASN A 48 10.68 -31.85 2.47
CA ASN A 48 11.46 -31.78 1.24
C ASN A 48 11.70 -33.20 0.69
N SER A 49 10.60 -33.94 0.48
CA SER A 49 10.63 -35.33 0.03
C SER A 49 10.58 -35.40 -1.50
N ASP A 50 11.44 -36.24 -2.09
CA ASP A 50 11.45 -36.44 -3.55
C ASP A 50 10.16 -37.13 -4.02
N LYS A 51 9.49 -36.49 -4.97
CA LYS A 51 8.28 -37.01 -5.65
C LYS A 51 8.57 -37.43 -7.10
N LYS A 52 9.85 -37.46 -7.51
CA LYS A 52 10.32 -37.73 -8.87
C LYS A 52 9.73 -36.77 -9.92
N LEU A 53 9.56 -35.52 -9.51
CA LEU A 53 9.10 -34.41 -10.36
C LEU A 53 10.25 -33.51 -10.83
N GLY A 54 11.42 -33.61 -10.19
CA GLY A 54 12.60 -32.81 -10.42
C GLY A 54 13.09 -32.09 -9.17
N LYS A 55 14.30 -31.55 -9.24
CA LYS A 55 14.97 -30.81 -8.17
C LYS A 55 15.48 -29.47 -8.70
N VAL A 56 15.31 -28.41 -7.92
CA VAL A 56 15.99 -27.12 -8.09
C VAL A 56 17.14 -27.08 -7.09
N SER A 57 18.32 -26.63 -7.49
CA SER A 57 19.46 -26.47 -6.59
C SER A 57 20.20 -25.16 -6.85
N PHE A 58 20.50 -24.40 -5.80
CA PHE A 58 21.12 -23.07 -5.88
C PHE A 58 21.99 -22.78 -4.64
N SER A 59 22.98 -21.91 -4.78
CA SER A 59 23.67 -21.27 -3.66
C SER A 59 22.90 -20.03 -3.21
N MET A 60 22.73 -19.88 -1.90
CA MET A 60 22.16 -18.68 -1.27
C MET A 60 23.14 -18.12 -0.24
N ILE A 61 23.33 -16.81 -0.21
CA ILE A 61 23.96 -16.11 0.90
C ILE A 61 23.11 -14.89 1.26
N TYR A 62 22.93 -14.66 2.56
CA TYR A 62 22.24 -13.48 3.07
C TYR A 62 23.27 -12.56 3.73
N LEU A 63 23.30 -11.32 3.28
CA LEU A 63 24.25 -10.30 3.73
C LEU A 63 23.47 -9.21 4.47
N SER A 64 24.00 -8.75 5.62
CA SER A 64 23.47 -7.53 6.23
C SER A 64 23.64 -6.33 5.28
N GLU A 65 22.84 -5.27 5.44
CA GLU A 65 23.01 -4.05 4.65
C GLU A 65 24.43 -3.47 4.78
N GLN A 66 25.07 -3.62 5.94
CA GLN A 66 26.46 -3.20 6.18
C GLN A 66 27.49 -4.07 5.42
N ASP A 67 27.31 -5.39 5.39
CA ASP A 67 28.18 -6.32 4.66
C ASP A 67 27.99 -6.20 3.15
N PHE A 68 26.75 -6.00 2.71
CA PHE A 68 26.42 -5.73 1.31
C PHE A 68 27.01 -4.40 0.83
N GLU A 69 26.87 -3.32 1.61
CA GLU A 69 27.54 -2.05 1.34
C GLU A 69 29.06 -2.20 1.27
N LYS A 70 29.67 -2.99 2.15
CA LYS A 70 31.11 -3.24 2.17
C LYS A 70 31.57 -3.95 0.90
N GLN A 71 30.92 -5.06 0.52
CA GLN A 71 31.20 -5.75 -0.74
C GLN A 71 30.96 -4.86 -1.96
N ARG A 72 29.89 -4.05 -1.96
CA ARG A 72 29.58 -3.12 -3.05
C ARG A 72 30.65 -2.04 -3.16
N LYS A 73 31.12 -1.46 -2.05
CA LYS A 73 32.21 -0.46 -2.04
C LYS A 73 33.51 -1.07 -2.56
N GLU A 74 33.82 -2.32 -2.23
CA GLU A 74 34.98 -3.05 -2.78
C GLU A 74 34.84 -3.32 -4.29
N LYS A 75 33.71 -3.87 -4.74
CA LYS A 75 33.37 -4.05 -6.17
C LYS A 75 33.40 -2.71 -6.93
N GLU A 76 32.99 -1.61 -6.30
CA GLU A 76 33.04 -0.26 -6.88
C GLU A 76 34.46 0.32 -6.90
N LEU A 77 35.30 0.10 -5.89
CA LEU A 77 36.71 0.54 -5.90
C LEU A 77 37.51 -0.13 -7.02
N ILE A 78 37.21 -1.40 -7.32
CA ILE A 78 37.76 -2.13 -8.47
C ILE A 78 37.31 -1.46 -9.78
N LYS A 79 36.01 -1.15 -9.93
CA LYS A 79 35.45 -0.47 -11.12
C LYS A 79 35.93 0.98 -11.28
N LYS A 80 36.13 1.71 -10.18
CA LYS A 80 36.54 3.13 -10.13
C LYS A 80 38.00 3.39 -10.52
N ARG A 81 38.77 2.34 -10.82
CA ARG A 81 40.06 2.45 -11.53
C ARG A 81 39.91 2.84 -13.02
N ILE A 82 38.68 2.97 -13.53
CA ILE A 82 38.37 3.47 -14.88
C ILE A 82 37.69 4.85 -14.77
N PRO A 83 38.33 5.96 -15.16
CA PRO A 83 37.83 7.31 -14.89
C PRO A 83 36.95 7.90 -16.01
N LYS A 84 35.81 8.51 -15.63
CA LYS A 84 35.04 9.52 -16.38
C LYS A 84 34.41 10.55 -15.40
N SER A 85 33.94 11.68 -15.91
CA SER A 85 33.98 12.99 -15.20
C SER A 85 32.72 13.87 -15.32
N VAL A 86 32.52 14.76 -14.31
CA VAL A 86 31.70 16.00 -14.32
C VAL A 86 30.16 15.86 -14.34
N VAL A 87 29.30 16.79 -13.84
CA VAL A 87 29.15 17.50 -12.53
C VAL A 87 28.01 18.58 -12.61
N GLN A 88 27.03 18.57 -11.67
CA GLN A 88 26.14 19.67 -11.15
C GLN A 88 25.08 20.39 -12.07
N GLU A 89 23.77 20.55 -11.72
CA GLU A 89 22.97 21.47 -10.81
C GLU A 89 22.42 22.76 -11.50
N LYS A 90 21.39 23.60 -11.12
CA LYS A 90 20.41 23.92 -10.01
C LYS A 90 19.23 24.78 -10.66
N GLN A 91 18.19 25.51 -10.14
CA GLN A 91 17.48 25.93 -8.88
C GLN A 91 16.05 26.54 -9.26
N ILE A 92 14.94 26.51 -8.48
CA ILE A 92 14.31 27.49 -7.50
C ILE A 92 13.92 28.91 -8.04
N GLU A 93 12.80 29.62 -7.76
CA GLU A 93 11.43 29.43 -7.13
C GLU A 93 10.58 30.78 -7.21
N GLN A 94 9.40 30.94 -6.52
CA GLN A 94 8.66 32.20 -6.08
C GLN A 94 7.55 32.84 -7.01
N GLN A 95 6.23 33.00 -6.63
CA GLN A 95 5.44 33.94 -5.73
C GLN A 95 4.60 35.00 -6.54
N LYS A 96 3.52 35.74 -6.14
CA LYS A 96 2.60 36.03 -4.95
C LYS A 96 1.19 36.51 -5.50
N VAL A 97 0.00 36.72 -4.85
CA VAL A 97 -0.57 37.37 -3.61
C VAL A 97 -0.78 38.92 -3.75
N GLU A 98 -1.85 39.69 -3.38
CA GLU A 98 -2.84 39.73 -2.24
C GLU A 98 -4.14 40.63 -2.47
N LYS A 99 -5.25 40.47 -1.65
CA LYS A 99 -6.33 41.44 -1.17
C LYS A 99 -7.45 42.09 -2.09
N GLU A 100 -8.76 42.31 -1.74
CA GLU A 100 -9.62 42.99 -0.68
C GLU A 100 -10.15 44.42 -1.09
N GLN A 101 -11.31 45.05 -0.74
CA GLN A 101 -12.53 44.83 0.13
C GLN A 101 -13.78 45.74 -0.31
N PRO A 102 -15.00 45.74 0.34
CA PRO A 102 -16.31 46.27 -0.20
C PRO A 102 -17.11 47.35 0.63
N THR A 103 -18.29 47.82 0.12
CA THR A 103 -19.45 48.47 0.86
C THR A 103 -20.74 48.53 -0.02
N LYS A 104 -22.05 48.42 0.39
CA LYS A 104 -22.99 49.00 1.43
C LYS A 104 -23.65 50.36 1.02
N THR A 105 -24.94 50.76 1.25
CA THR A 105 -26.23 50.18 1.81
C THR A 105 -27.39 51.27 1.77
N LYS A 106 -28.72 50.93 1.97
CA LYS A 106 -29.99 51.77 2.17
C LYS A 106 -30.89 52.09 0.91
N GLN A 107 -32.26 52.06 0.91
CA GLN A 107 -33.42 52.64 1.68
C GLN A 107 -33.80 54.10 1.26
N GLU A 108 -35.05 54.64 1.26
CA GLU A 108 -36.47 54.19 1.49
C GLU A 108 -37.48 55.37 1.17
N THR A 109 -38.80 55.21 1.42
CA THR A 109 -39.90 56.23 1.69
C THR A 109 -40.81 56.64 0.48
N ASP A 110 -42.14 56.39 0.47
CA ASP A 110 -43.33 57.03 1.14
C ASP A 110 -43.91 58.27 0.36
N LYS A 111 -45.16 58.76 0.48
CA LYS A 111 -46.45 58.34 1.10
C LYS A 111 -47.61 59.16 0.50
N LYS A 112 -48.84 58.62 0.37
CA LYS A 112 -50.11 59.42 0.45
C LYS A 112 -51.42 58.62 0.49
N LYS A 113 -52.06 58.51 1.66
CA LYS A 113 -53.48 58.86 1.90
C LYS A 113 -53.83 58.77 3.39
N LYS A 114 -54.73 59.64 3.84
CA LYS A 114 -55.23 59.71 5.23
C LYS A 114 -56.77 59.67 5.21
N GLU A 115 -57.43 59.73 6.36
CA GLU A 115 -58.90 59.85 6.48
C GLU A 115 -59.75 58.63 6.04
N LYS A 116 -59.17 57.42 6.07
CA LYS A 116 -59.92 56.17 6.28
C LYS A 116 -59.29 55.36 7.42
N GLU A 117 -58.88 56.09 8.46
CA GLU A 117 -57.75 55.72 9.32
C GLU A 117 -58.16 55.30 10.74
N GLU A 118 -59.19 55.88 11.36
CA GLU A 118 -59.39 55.75 12.83
C GLU A 118 -60.08 54.43 13.28
N GLN A 119 -61.25 54.11 12.73
CA GLN A 119 -61.88 52.80 12.98
C GLN A 119 -61.05 51.65 12.37
N LYS A 120 -60.33 51.93 11.28
CA LYS A 120 -59.39 50.97 10.69
C LYS A 120 -58.17 50.76 11.59
N LYS A 121 -57.61 51.82 12.19
CA LYS A 121 -56.50 51.75 13.17
C LYS A 121 -56.83 50.74 14.26
N GLN A 122 -57.98 50.83 14.93
CA GLN A 122 -58.24 49.97 16.10
C GLN A 122 -58.28 48.47 15.73
N GLN A 123 -58.97 48.09 14.65
CA GLN A 123 -58.95 46.71 14.15
C GLN A 123 -57.56 46.30 13.64
N GLN A 124 -56.86 47.19 12.94
CA GLN A 124 -55.54 46.94 12.37
C GLN A 124 -54.44 46.90 13.45
N GLU A 125 -54.61 47.58 14.57
CA GLU A 125 -53.71 47.60 15.73
C GLU A 125 -53.90 46.37 16.62
N GLU A 126 -55.12 45.85 16.75
CA GLU A 126 -55.35 44.53 17.37
C GLU A 126 -54.86 43.39 16.45
N GLU A 127 -55.11 43.46 15.14
CA GLU A 127 -54.49 42.55 14.15
C GLU A 127 -52.96 42.61 14.22
N ASP A 128 -52.36 43.80 14.24
CA ASP A 128 -50.91 43.96 14.27
C ASP A 128 -50.32 43.52 15.62
N LYS A 129 -51.05 43.63 16.74
CA LYS A 129 -50.69 42.94 18.00
C LYS A 129 -50.70 41.41 17.82
N LYS A 130 -51.80 40.84 17.31
CA LYS A 130 -51.92 39.38 17.06
C LYS A 130 -50.88 38.86 16.05
N LYS A 131 -50.52 39.65 15.05
CA LYS A 131 -49.42 39.36 14.10
C LYS A 131 -48.07 39.41 14.81
N LYS A 132 -47.74 40.49 15.53
CA LYS A 132 -46.48 40.63 16.27
C LYS A 132 -46.30 39.52 17.32
N GLU A 133 -47.37 39.12 18.00
CA GLU A 133 -47.35 38.01 18.96
C GLU A 133 -47.10 36.65 18.26
N LYS A 134 -47.84 36.33 17.19
CA LYS A 134 -47.60 35.13 16.37
C LYS A 134 -46.19 35.13 15.75
N GLU A 135 -45.68 36.28 15.35
CA GLU A 135 -44.34 36.45 14.79
C GLU A 135 -43.26 36.25 15.86
N LEU A 136 -43.48 36.73 17.10
CA LEU A 136 -42.62 36.45 18.25
C LEU A 136 -42.58 34.95 18.57
N ILE A 137 -43.75 34.30 18.61
CA ILE A 137 -43.86 32.85 18.86
C ILE A 137 -43.13 32.07 17.76
N LYS A 138 -43.34 32.44 16.48
CA LYS A 138 -42.66 31.83 15.33
C LYS A 138 -41.14 32.00 15.43
N LYS A 139 -40.65 33.23 15.62
CA LYS A 139 -39.21 33.54 15.80
C LYS A 139 -38.59 32.81 16.98
N LYS A 140 -39.32 32.63 18.09
CA LYS A 140 -38.85 31.84 19.25
C LYS A 140 -38.75 30.35 18.90
N SER A 141 -39.76 29.77 18.26
CA SER A 141 -39.71 28.37 17.82
C SER A 141 -38.62 28.11 16.77
N GLU A 142 -38.36 29.06 15.87
CA GLU A 142 -37.24 29.02 14.91
C GLU A 142 -35.89 29.11 15.61
N SER A 143 -35.74 30.02 16.58
CA SER A 143 -34.56 30.12 17.46
C SER A 143 -34.23 28.78 18.13
N ASP A 144 -35.24 28.11 18.68
CA ASP A 144 -35.02 26.93 19.51
C ASP A 144 -34.83 25.66 18.65
N LEU A 145 -35.41 25.63 17.44
CA LEU A 145 -35.06 24.65 16.39
C LEU A 145 -33.63 24.82 15.88
N ILE A 146 -33.15 26.05 15.69
CA ILE A 146 -31.77 26.34 15.26
C ILE A 146 -30.78 25.86 16.33
N LYS A 147 -30.97 26.24 17.60
CA LYS A 147 -30.10 25.78 18.71
C LYS A 147 -30.04 24.25 18.84
N ASN A 148 -31.18 23.57 18.67
CA ASN A 148 -31.20 22.10 18.69
C ASN A 148 -30.43 21.50 17.51
N ARG A 149 -30.48 22.10 16.32
CA ARG A 149 -29.66 21.69 15.17
C ARG A 149 -28.17 21.94 15.42
N GLU A 150 -27.79 23.12 15.91
CA GLU A 150 -26.39 23.45 16.24
C GLU A 150 -25.83 22.48 17.30
N PHE A 151 -26.63 22.09 18.29
CA PHE A 151 -26.24 21.11 19.31
C PHE A 151 -26.11 19.68 18.74
N GLU A 152 -27.03 19.26 17.87
CA GLU A 152 -26.94 18.00 17.10
C GLU A 152 -25.70 17.94 16.21
N GLU A 153 -25.42 19.01 15.45
CA GLU A 153 -24.24 19.10 14.58
C GLU A 153 -22.95 19.12 15.39
N LYS A 154 -22.90 19.88 16.50
CA LYS A 154 -21.75 19.86 17.39
C LYS A 154 -21.47 18.46 17.93
N ARG A 155 -22.50 17.73 18.42
CA ARG A 155 -22.31 16.36 18.91
C ARG A 155 -21.80 15.40 17.83
N LYS A 156 -22.26 15.55 16.58
CA LYS A 156 -21.77 14.75 15.44
C LYS A 156 -20.33 15.10 15.08
N ASN A 157 -19.96 16.37 15.14
CA ASN A 157 -18.60 16.83 14.87
C ASN A 157 -17.61 16.41 15.97
N ASP A 158 -18.02 16.50 17.24
CA ASP A 158 -17.27 15.99 18.40
C ASP A 158 -17.04 14.46 18.30
N GLU A 159 -18.01 13.70 17.79
CA GLU A 159 -17.89 12.24 17.60
C GLU A 159 -17.03 11.88 16.37
N LEU A 160 -17.19 12.59 15.25
CA LEU A 160 -16.31 12.46 14.08
C LEU A 160 -14.84 12.73 14.43
N GLN A 161 -14.59 13.73 15.28
CA GLN A 161 -13.25 14.05 15.77
C GLN A 161 -12.67 12.89 16.59
N ARG A 162 -13.45 12.27 17.50
CA ARG A 162 -13.03 11.09 18.27
C ARG A 162 -12.68 9.91 17.39
N ILE A 163 -13.51 9.61 16.38
CA ILE A 163 -13.26 8.53 15.43
C ILE A 163 -11.96 8.78 14.68
N ALA A 164 -11.76 9.99 14.15
CA ALA A 164 -10.54 10.35 13.42
C ALA A 164 -9.28 10.34 14.30
N ASP A 165 -9.38 10.67 15.59
CA ASP A 165 -8.24 10.62 16.51
C ASP A 165 -7.93 9.20 17.01
N GLU A 166 -8.94 8.34 17.16
CA GLU A 166 -8.76 6.91 17.45
C GLU A 166 -8.19 6.15 16.24
N GLU A 167 -8.64 6.46 15.01
CA GLU A 167 -8.05 5.92 13.78
C GLU A 167 -6.56 6.29 13.65
N LYS A 168 -6.19 7.54 13.97
CA LYS A 168 -4.78 7.96 14.06
C LYS A 168 -4.01 7.16 15.11
N ARG A 169 -4.59 6.96 16.31
CA ARG A 169 -3.96 6.20 17.40
C ARG A 169 -3.69 4.75 16.98
N ILE A 170 -4.67 4.09 16.36
CA ILE A 170 -4.55 2.73 15.82
C ILE A 170 -3.54 2.67 14.66
N ALA A 171 -3.52 3.66 13.78
CA ALA A 171 -2.55 3.74 12.68
C ALA A 171 -1.11 3.96 13.18
N GLU A 172 -0.91 4.82 14.18
CA GLU A 172 0.39 5.06 14.81
C GLU A 172 0.88 3.84 15.59
N GLU A 173 -0.01 3.15 16.33
CA GLU A 173 0.33 1.91 17.02
C GLU A 173 0.71 0.80 16.03
N LYS A 174 -0.04 0.62 14.93
CA LYS A 174 0.35 -0.29 13.84
C LYS A 174 1.69 0.09 13.21
N ARG A 175 1.97 1.39 13.04
CA ARG A 175 3.26 1.87 12.52
C ARG A 175 4.40 1.53 13.48
N LYS A 176 4.22 1.75 14.79
CA LYS A 176 5.19 1.41 15.84
C LYS A 176 5.41 -0.10 15.99
N GLN A 177 4.35 -0.91 15.89
CA GLN A 177 4.48 -2.38 15.87
C GLN A 177 5.25 -2.83 14.62
N LYS A 178 4.96 -2.26 13.44
CA LYS A 178 5.73 -2.55 12.22
C LYS A 178 7.20 -2.11 12.38
N GLU A 179 7.46 -0.89 12.84
CA GLU A 179 8.81 -0.36 13.09
C GLU A 179 9.61 -1.23 14.08
N ALA A 180 8.96 -1.76 15.13
CA ALA A 180 9.60 -2.65 16.09
C ALA A 180 9.91 -4.05 15.51
N ILE A 181 9.02 -4.60 14.67
CA ILE A 181 9.24 -5.87 13.97
C ILE A 181 10.33 -5.69 12.90
N ASP A 182 10.24 -4.66 12.07
CA ASP A 182 11.22 -4.30 11.05
C ASP A 182 12.61 -4.02 11.68
N SER A 183 12.67 -3.51 12.91
CA SER A 183 13.92 -3.30 13.68
C SER A 183 14.47 -4.58 14.33
N GLN A 184 13.65 -5.63 14.49
CA GLN A 184 14.11 -6.93 14.99
C GLN A 184 14.78 -7.75 13.88
N TYR A 185 14.36 -7.55 12.63
CA TYR A 185 15.07 -8.09 11.47
C TYR A 185 16.26 -7.21 11.14
N ILE A 186 17.42 -7.84 10.93
CA ILE A 186 18.54 -7.16 10.27
C ILE A 186 18.07 -6.94 8.81
N LYS A 187 18.04 -5.70 8.34
CA LYS A 187 17.80 -5.41 6.92
C LYS A 187 19.02 -5.83 6.10
N GLY A 188 18.80 -6.46 4.96
CA GLY A 188 19.87 -7.01 4.14
C GLY A 188 19.48 -7.35 2.71
N VAL A 189 20.36 -8.14 2.07
CA VAL A 189 20.21 -8.60 0.69
C VAL A 189 20.48 -10.10 0.64
N VAL A 190 19.58 -10.84 0.01
CA VAL A 190 19.76 -12.25 -0.32
C VAL A 190 20.30 -12.36 -1.75
N GLN A 191 21.48 -12.95 -1.89
CA GLN A 191 22.10 -13.25 -3.18
C GLN A 191 21.90 -14.73 -3.53
N PHE A 192 21.41 -14.99 -4.74
CA PHE A 192 21.21 -16.31 -5.31
C PHE A 192 22.14 -16.50 -6.52
N LYS A 193 22.85 -17.63 -6.58
CA LYS A 193 23.78 -17.98 -7.67
C LYS A 193 23.91 -19.50 -7.81
N ASN A 194 24.73 -19.98 -8.74
CA ASN A 194 24.94 -21.42 -9.00
C ASN A 194 23.61 -22.17 -9.25
N ILE A 195 22.68 -21.53 -9.96
CA ILE A 195 21.30 -21.98 -10.06
C ILE A 195 21.19 -23.09 -11.10
N SER A 196 20.51 -24.18 -10.74
CA SER A 196 20.38 -25.38 -11.55
C SER A 196 19.00 -26.03 -11.39
N VAL A 197 18.53 -26.67 -12.46
CA VAL A 197 17.41 -27.62 -12.43
C VAL A 197 17.88 -28.99 -12.89
N ARG A 198 17.36 -30.06 -12.29
CA ARG A 198 17.72 -31.45 -12.59
C ARG A 198 16.53 -32.39 -12.53
N ASN A 199 16.58 -33.46 -13.34
CA ASN A 199 15.60 -34.56 -13.37
C ASN A 199 14.14 -34.10 -13.52
N LEU A 200 13.88 -32.99 -14.24
CA LEU A 200 12.52 -32.47 -14.40
C LEU A 200 11.62 -33.50 -15.11
N LYS A 201 10.42 -33.70 -14.55
CA LYS A 201 9.42 -34.58 -15.17
C LYS A 201 8.95 -33.98 -16.50
N LYS A 202 8.99 -34.80 -17.57
CA LYS A 202 8.32 -34.49 -18.84
C LYS A 202 6.82 -34.29 -18.61
N MET A 203 6.32 -33.13 -19.00
CA MET A 203 4.89 -32.78 -18.91
C MET A 203 4.08 -33.17 -20.15
N ASP A 204 4.76 -33.47 -21.26
CA ASP A 204 4.19 -33.88 -22.54
C ASP A 204 4.92 -35.13 -23.08
N ILE A 205 4.25 -35.85 -23.98
CA ILE A 205 4.74 -37.04 -24.66
C ILE A 205 5.71 -36.66 -25.78
N PHE A 206 5.49 -35.52 -26.46
CA PHE A 206 6.24 -35.12 -27.65
C PHE A 206 7.22 -33.95 -27.47
N SER A 207 7.08 -33.13 -26.43
CA SER A 207 7.98 -32.02 -26.11
C SER A 207 8.71 -32.19 -24.77
N LYS A 208 9.88 -31.56 -24.65
CA LYS A 208 10.60 -31.38 -23.39
C LYS A 208 10.10 -30.10 -22.70
N THR A 209 10.32 -29.98 -21.39
CA THR A 209 10.00 -28.77 -20.64
C THR A 209 10.89 -27.58 -21.01
N ASP A 210 10.35 -26.37 -20.91
CA ASP A 210 11.07 -25.10 -21.00
C ASP A 210 11.14 -24.44 -19.60
N PRO A 211 12.07 -24.85 -18.71
CA PRO A 211 12.06 -24.42 -17.31
C PRO A 211 12.62 -23.01 -17.10
N PHE A 212 12.19 -22.42 -15.99
CA PHE A 212 12.75 -21.20 -15.36
C PHE A 212 12.55 -21.30 -13.84
N VAL A 213 13.26 -20.48 -13.07
CA VAL A 213 13.13 -20.39 -11.60
C VAL A 213 12.75 -18.96 -11.22
N VAL A 214 11.79 -18.81 -10.31
CA VAL A 214 11.41 -17.52 -9.71
C VAL A 214 11.86 -17.50 -8.25
N PHE A 215 12.64 -16.49 -7.88
CA PHE A 215 12.94 -16.14 -6.49
C PHE A 215 11.98 -15.03 -6.04
N LYS A 216 11.46 -15.11 -4.81
CA LYS A 216 10.53 -14.12 -4.26
C LYS A 216 10.82 -13.86 -2.78
N ALA A 217 10.91 -12.59 -2.41
CA ALA A 217 11.09 -12.11 -1.04
C ALA A 217 10.09 -10.98 -0.78
N GLY A 218 9.11 -11.21 0.11
CA GLY A 218 8.03 -10.24 0.36
C GLY A 218 7.26 -9.91 -0.91
N GLU A 219 7.37 -8.65 -1.36
CA GLU A 219 6.77 -8.14 -2.60
C GLU A 219 7.72 -8.24 -3.81
N GLU A 220 9.04 -8.29 -3.60
CA GLU A 220 10.05 -8.38 -4.67
C GLU A 220 10.15 -9.79 -5.26
N SER A 221 10.41 -9.88 -6.57
CA SER A 221 10.71 -11.15 -7.24
C SER A 221 11.58 -10.96 -8.47
N GLN A 222 12.49 -11.91 -8.70
CA GLN A 222 13.32 -12.00 -9.91
C GLN A 222 13.23 -13.42 -10.50
N GLN A 223 13.53 -13.54 -11.79
CA GLN A 223 13.39 -14.80 -12.54
C GLN A 223 14.64 -15.06 -13.39
N THR A 224 15.04 -16.33 -13.48
CA THR A 224 16.04 -16.80 -14.45
C THR A 224 15.62 -16.54 -15.90
N THR A 225 16.56 -16.70 -16.83
CA THR A 225 16.19 -16.95 -18.23
C THR A 225 15.34 -18.22 -18.37
N VAL A 226 14.69 -18.38 -19.52
CA VAL A 226 13.92 -19.60 -19.86
C VAL A 226 14.81 -20.54 -20.66
N ALA A 227 15.16 -21.68 -20.06
CA ALA A 227 15.89 -22.73 -20.75
C ALA A 227 14.99 -23.41 -21.78
N LYS A 228 15.52 -23.73 -22.96
CA LYS A 228 14.74 -24.33 -24.05
C LYS A 228 14.90 -25.85 -24.08
N SER A 229 13.79 -26.57 -23.96
CA SER A 229 13.68 -28.01 -24.16
C SER A 229 14.73 -28.79 -23.36
N ALA A 230 14.71 -28.58 -22.04
CA ALA A 230 15.67 -29.09 -21.08
C ALA A 230 14.95 -29.76 -19.90
N LEU A 231 15.46 -30.92 -19.48
CA LEU A 231 15.07 -31.58 -18.21
C LEU A 231 16.11 -31.33 -17.10
N ASP A 232 17.29 -30.90 -17.52
CA ASP A 232 18.46 -30.59 -16.73
C ASP A 232 19.08 -29.33 -17.35
N TYR A 233 19.33 -28.29 -16.56
CA TYR A 233 19.89 -27.03 -17.04
C TYR A 233 20.64 -26.29 -15.94
N ASP A 234 21.66 -25.52 -16.33
CA ASP A 234 22.48 -24.69 -15.45
C ASP A 234 22.45 -23.24 -15.95
N TYR A 235 21.98 -22.33 -15.09
CA TYR A 235 21.82 -20.91 -15.39
C TYR A 235 23.16 -20.19 -15.17
N LEU A 236 24.12 -20.49 -16.06
CA LEU A 236 25.51 -20.04 -15.93
C LEU A 236 25.61 -18.51 -16.04
N ASN A 237 26.30 -17.90 -15.08
CA ASN A 237 26.47 -16.45 -14.91
C ASN A 237 25.19 -15.67 -14.55
N GLU A 238 24.10 -16.36 -14.18
CA GLU A 238 22.91 -15.71 -13.62
C GLU A 238 23.07 -15.61 -12.08
N GLU A 239 23.17 -14.36 -11.59
CA GLU A 239 23.14 -14.01 -10.16
C GLU A 239 21.96 -13.07 -9.90
N TYR A 240 21.23 -13.28 -8.81
CA TYR A 240 20.05 -12.50 -8.43
C TYR A 240 20.17 -11.95 -7.02
N GLU A 241 19.72 -10.71 -6.83
CA GLU A 241 19.71 -10.02 -5.53
C GLU A 241 18.26 -9.65 -5.18
N LEU A 242 17.82 -9.92 -3.95
CA LEU A 242 16.52 -9.50 -3.41
C LEU A 242 16.71 -8.85 -2.04
N ILE A 243 15.94 -7.80 -1.74
CA ILE A 243 15.95 -7.16 -0.43
C ILE A 243 15.16 -8.03 0.58
N TYR A 244 15.66 -8.11 1.82
CA TYR A 244 15.06 -8.87 2.92
C TYR A 244 15.21 -8.14 4.25
#